data_AF-A0A9C9XPT4-F1
#
_entry.id   AF-A0A9C9XPT4-F1
#
_cell.length_a   1.000
_cell.length_b   1.000
_cell.length_c   1.000
_cell.angle_alpha   90.00
_cell.angle_beta   90.00
_cell.angle_gamma   90.00
#
_symmetry.space_group_name_H-M   'P 1'
#
loop_
_entity.id
_entity.type
_entity.pdbx_description
1 polymer ?
#
loop_
_entity_poly.entity_id
_entity_poly.type
_entity_poly.pdbx_seq_one_letter_code
_entity_poly.pdbx_strand_id
1 'polypeptide(L)'
;SPLSLTGHLRSAVDTIFDYVDRTNFAALGAFGIIGLLIVIILVLSTVENAMNAIWHTDRGRSLFRKVMDYLALLILLPISINVAVAGDAILESPKMMGYISAIIPSLWLIRMLLKFIPFLFVVLTLMLMYLFFPAAKVRTSAAFGGAVFAALTWFIVLKIYVVLQVGVANYNAIYGSFATVPLFLIWLHLGWTFILTGATLAYALQHRNHYHFPGSRPTPRRWLQMAFDVLLTVYRNFDHRLPTGLEELADALPCEKPDDLEKTTRLLVRGGLLNRIGDNGEEQFLPAAPADRIAASEVVRLVLGRDSVPSTGGHIADMIIRAAEQGVDEKILATAHTTAQVSDHAA
;
A
#
# COMPACT_ATOMS: atom_id res chain seq x y z
N SER A 1 63.80 38.05 7.18
CA SER A 1 63.09 39.33 6.97
C SER A 1 61.58 39.07 7.01
N PRO A 2 60.82 39.73 7.91
CA PRO A 2 59.37 39.55 8.07
C PRO A 2 58.52 39.95 6.85
N LEU A 3 59.15 40.52 5.80
CA LEU A 3 58.52 40.85 4.52
C LEU A 3 58.15 39.63 3.66
N SER A 4 58.78 38.46 3.83
CA SER A 4 58.46 37.28 2.99
C SER A 4 57.18 36.58 3.45
N LEU A 5 56.96 36.44 4.77
CA LEU A 5 55.80 35.75 5.31
C LEU A 5 54.50 36.53 5.08
N THR A 6 54.55 37.85 5.23
CA THR A 6 53.43 38.75 4.94
C THR A 6 53.08 38.77 3.44
N GLY A 7 54.08 38.68 2.55
CA GLY A 7 53.86 38.53 1.10
C GLY A 7 53.19 37.21 0.72
N HIS A 8 53.65 36.09 1.28
CA HIS A 8 53.02 34.77 1.05
C HIS A 8 51.60 34.68 1.63
N LEU A 9 51.36 35.27 2.81
CA LEU A 9 50.03 35.30 3.43
C LEU A 9 49.06 36.13 2.57
N ARG A 10 49.51 37.28 2.07
CA ARG A 10 48.71 38.13 1.19
C ARG A 10 48.40 37.43 -0.13
N SER A 11 49.38 36.76 -0.74
CA SER A 11 49.18 35.98 -1.95
C SER A 11 48.24 34.77 -1.75
N ALA A 12 48.33 34.07 -0.61
CA ALA A 12 47.41 32.96 -0.29
C ALA A 12 45.97 33.46 -0.09
N VAL A 13 45.82 34.61 0.59
CA VAL A 13 44.53 35.28 0.77
C VAL A 13 43.95 35.76 -0.57
N ASP A 14 44.78 36.40 -1.42
CA ASP A 14 44.38 36.84 -2.76
C ASP A 14 44.02 35.65 -3.66
N THR A 15 44.70 34.50 -3.51
CA THR A 15 44.36 33.27 -4.25
C THR A 15 43.03 32.68 -3.78
N ILE A 16 42.74 32.72 -2.47
CA ILE A 16 41.45 32.29 -1.93
C ILE A 16 40.33 33.23 -2.42
N PHE A 17 40.55 34.54 -2.42
CA PHE A 17 39.58 35.50 -2.94
C PHE A 17 39.40 35.41 -4.46
N ASP A 18 40.46 35.21 -5.25
CA ASP A 18 40.35 34.96 -6.70
C ASP A 18 39.63 33.62 -6.99
N TYR A 19 39.81 32.59 -6.16
CA TYR A 19 39.06 31.33 -6.27
C TYR A 19 37.57 31.51 -5.92
N VAL A 20 37.27 32.30 -4.90
CA VAL A 20 35.90 32.66 -4.48
C VAL A 20 35.23 33.50 -5.57
N ASP A 21 35.91 34.51 -6.13
CA ASP A 21 35.37 35.38 -7.17
C ASP A 21 35.19 34.66 -8.52
N ARG A 22 36.02 33.65 -8.81
CA ARG A 22 35.85 32.77 -9.99
C ARG A 22 34.86 31.63 -9.76
N THR A 23 34.50 31.33 -8.52
CA THR A 23 33.49 30.33 -8.22
C THR A 23 32.12 30.93 -8.50
N ASN A 24 31.47 30.47 -9.56
CA ASN A 24 30.10 30.86 -9.85
C ASN A 24 29.16 30.23 -8.81
N PHE A 25 29.01 30.89 -7.66
CA PHE A 25 28.11 30.48 -6.58
C PHE A 25 26.67 30.32 -7.07
N ALA A 26 26.26 31.06 -8.11
CA ALA A 26 24.96 30.88 -8.73
C ALA A 26 24.86 29.54 -9.49
N ALA A 27 25.92 29.12 -10.20
CA ALA A 27 25.98 27.79 -10.81
C ALA A 27 26.02 26.69 -9.76
N LEU A 28 26.83 26.82 -8.69
CA LEU A 28 26.90 25.85 -7.61
C LEU A 28 25.55 25.72 -6.86
N GLY A 29 24.88 26.85 -6.61
CA GLY A 29 23.52 26.88 -6.06
C GLY A 29 22.49 26.22 -6.98
N ALA A 30 22.56 26.47 -8.29
CA ALA A 30 21.69 25.85 -9.28
C ALA A 30 21.87 24.32 -9.34
N PHE A 31 23.12 23.83 -9.34
CA PHE A 31 23.41 22.39 -9.27
C PHE A 31 22.90 21.77 -7.95
N GLY A 32 23.05 22.48 -6.84
CA GLY A 32 22.51 22.05 -5.54
C GLY A 32 20.98 21.90 -5.55
N ILE A 33 20.27 22.87 -6.14
CA ILE A 33 18.80 22.82 -6.27
C ILE A 33 18.38 21.65 -7.17
N ILE A 34 19.04 21.44 -8.31
CA ILE A 34 18.76 20.32 -9.20
C ILE A 34 19.00 18.99 -8.49
N GLY A 35 20.13 18.84 -7.80
CA GLY A 35 20.44 17.64 -7.01
C GLY A 35 19.40 17.37 -5.92
N LEU A 36 18.96 18.41 -5.22
CA LEU A 36 17.91 18.30 -4.20
C LEU A 36 16.58 17.84 -4.81
N LEU A 37 16.17 18.42 -5.94
CA LEU A 37 14.94 18.02 -6.63
C LEU A 37 15.00 16.55 -7.06
N ILE A 38 16.15 16.10 -7.58
CA ILE A 38 16.37 14.70 -7.94
C ILE A 38 16.22 13.81 -6.70
N VAL A 39 16.90 14.12 -5.59
CA VAL A 39 16.81 13.33 -4.34
C VAL A 39 15.37 13.25 -3.83
N ILE A 40 14.64 14.37 -3.85
CA ILE A 40 13.22 14.40 -3.44
C ILE A 40 12.41 13.44 -4.32
N ILE A 41 12.59 13.47 -5.64
CA ILE A 41 11.89 12.57 -6.55
C ILE A 41 12.23 11.10 -6.26
N LEU A 42 13.51 10.76 -6.01
CA LEU A 42 13.91 9.40 -5.67
C LEU A 42 13.27 8.92 -4.36
N VAL A 43 13.29 9.74 -3.32
CA VAL A 43 12.72 9.39 -2.01
C VAL A 43 11.21 9.17 -2.15
N LEU A 44 10.51 10.10 -2.80
CA LEU A 44 9.06 9.99 -2.97
C LEU A 44 8.66 8.79 -3.83
N SER A 45 9.41 8.51 -4.91
CA SER A 45 9.23 7.29 -5.72
C SER A 45 9.43 6.02 -4.88
N THR A 46 10.43 6.00 -4.00
CA THR A 46 10.68 4.87 -3.10
C THR A 46 9.52 4.66 -2.12
N VAL A 47 9.01 5.74 -1.52
CA VAL A 47 7.87 5.69 -0.60
C VAL A 47 6.60 5.23 -1.33
N GLU A 48 6.36 5.73 -2.55
CA GLU A 48 5.26 5.30 -3.40
C GLU A 48 5.32 3.80 -3.70
N ASN A 49 6.49 3.30 -4.10
CA ASN A 49 6.69 1.87 -4.36
C ASN A 49 6.43 1.02 -3.10
N ALA A 50 6.86 1.49 -1.93
CA ALA A 50 6.56 0.81 -0.67
C ALA A 50 5.05 0.80 -0.37
N MET A 51 4.35 1.91 -0.61
CA MET A 51 2.88 1.97 -0.46
C MET A 51 2.18 1.06 -1.46
N ASN A 52 2.59 1.08 -2.73
CA ASN A 52 2.06 0.20 -3.78
C ASN A 52 2.29 -1.27 -3.45
N ALA A 53 3.43 -1.63 -2.86
CA ALA A 53 3.71 -2.97 -2.36
C ALA A 53 2.77 -3.37 -1.22
N ILE A 54 2.51 -2.47 -0.25
CA ILE A 54 1.53 -2.71 0.83
C ILE A 54 0.12 -2.94 0.26
N TRP A 55 -0.26 -2.18 -0.76
CA TRP A 55 -1.56 -2.27 -1.42
C TRP A 55 -1.62 -3.32 -2.54
N HIS A 56 -0.53 -4.06 -2.79
CA HIS A 56 -0.42 -5.10 -3.82
C HIS A 56 -0.82 -4.61 -5.23
N THR A 57 -0.37 -3.42 -5.62
CA THR A 57 -0.65 -2.84 -6.94
C THR A 57 0.62 -2.55 -7.74
N ASP A 58 0.70 -3.03 -8.98
CA ASP A 58 1.85 -2.84 -9.87
C ASP A 58 1.72 -1.62 -10.83
N ARG A 59 0.80 -0.70 -10.56
CA ARG A 59 0.48 0.40 -11.49
C ARG A 59 1.46 1.57 -11.41
N GLY A 60 2.09 1.90 -12.54
CA GLY A 60 2.81 3.16 -12.74
C GLY A 60 1.84 4.33 -12.98
N ARG A 61 1.68 5.23 -12.00
CA ARG A 61 0.92 6.48 -12.19
C ARG A 61 1.66 7.45 -13.14
N SER A 62 0.93 8.37 -13.78
CA SER A 62 1.55 9.43 -14.59
C SER A 62 2.41 10.36 -13.73
N LEU A 63 3.63 10.68 -14.20
CA LEU A 63 4.59 11.54 -13.50
C LEU A 63 4.00 12.90 -13.09
N PHE A 64 3.11 13.46 -13.92
CA PHE A 64 2.49 14.76 -13.66
C PHE A 64 1.55 14.75 -12.44
N ARG A 65 0.72 13.70 -12.28
CA ARG A 65 -0.17 13.59 -11.11
C ARG A 65 0.63 13.31 -9.84
N LYS A 66 1.71 12.53 -9.93
CA LYS A 66 2.67 12.34 -8.83
C LYS A 66 3.24 13.66 -8.32
N VAL A 67 3.72 14.52 -9.23
CA VAL A 67 4.34 15.81 -8.88
C VAL A 67 3.36 16.74 -8.16
N MET A 68 2.10 16.80 -8.57
CA MET A 68 1.07 17.63 -7.91
C MET A 68 0.73 17.13 -6.50
N ASP A 69 0.55 15.82 -6.34
CA ASP A 69 0.26 15.22 -5.02
C ASP A 69 1.45 15.41 -4.06
N TYR A 70 2.68 15.30 -4.59
CA TYR A 70 3.92 15.51 -3.86
C TYR A 70 4.15 16.97 -3.46
N LEU A 71 3.84 17.92 -4.33
CA LEU A 71 3.90 19.35 -4.03
C LEU A 71 2.96 19.74 -2.89
N ALA A 72 1.72 19.21 -2.89
CA ALA A 72 0.77 19.47 -1.82
C ALA A 72 1.30 18.99 -0.46
N LEU A 73 1.89 17.80 -0.41
CA LEU A 73 2.47 17.23 0.80
C LEU A 73 3.74 17.96 1.25
N LEU A 74 4.58 18.38 0.30
CA LEU A 74 5.79 19.17 0.56
C LEU A 74 5.47 20.52 1.20
N ILE A 75 4.29 21.09 0.92
CA ILE A 75 3.81 22.33 1.54
C ILE A 75 3.13 22.04 2.89
N LEU A 76 2.29 21.01 2.97
CA LEU A 76 1.53 20.65 4.18
C LEU A 76 2.43 20.24 5.36
N LEU A 77 3.52 19.53 5.09
CA LEU A 77 4.43 19.03 6.13
C LEU A 77 5.12 20.17 6.91
N PRO A 78 5.81 21.14 6.28
CA PRO A 78 6.41 22.26 6.99
C PRO A 78 5.37 23.17 7.63
N ILE A 79 4.18 23.35 7.03
CA ILE A 79 3.09 24.09 7.68
C ILE A 79 2.69 23.40 8.99
N SER A 80 2.51 22.08 8.97
CA SER A 80 2.15 21.28 10.15
C SER A 80 3.17 21.46 11.28
N ILE A 81 4.46 21.41 10.96
CA ILE A 81 5.55 21.62 11.93
C ILE A 81 5.55 23.06 12.47
N ASN A 82 5.40 24.07 11.60
CA ASN A 82 5.38 25.47 12.02
C ASN A 82 4.18 25.78 12.92
N VAL A 83 3.01 25.22 12.62
CA VAL A 83 1.81 25.34 13.48
C VAL A 83 2.06 24.66 14.83
N ALA A 84 2.75 23.52 14.86
CA ALA A 84 3.16 22.86 16.10
C ALA A 84 4.04 23.74 16.98
N VAL A 85 5.11 24.26 16.39
CA VAL A 85 6.09 25.12 17.08
C VAL A 85 5.43 26.42 17.54
N ALA A 86 4.59 27.04 16.70
CA ALA A 86 3.83 28.22 17.07
C ALA A 86 2.88 27.93 18.23
N GLY A 87 2.21 26.77 18.24
CA GLY A 87 1.35 26.33 19.33
C GLY A 87 2.12 26.22 20.66
N ASP A 88 3.26 25.55 20.67
CA ASP A 88 4.09 25.43 21.87
C ASP A 88 4.65 26.79 22.33
N ALA A 89 5.10 27.65 21.40
CA ALA A 89 5.56 28.99 21.72
C ALA A 89 4.47 29.88 22.36
N ILE A 90 3.21 29.71 21.94
CA ILE A 90 2.07 30.38 22.55
C ILE A 90 1.82 29.88 23.98
N LEU A 91 1.97 28.57 24.21
CA LEU A 91 1.80 27.98 25.54
C LEU A 91 2.87 28.45 26.54
N GLU A 92 4.08 28.71 26.08
CA GLU A 92 5.20 29.17 26.91
C GLU A 92 5.22 30.69 27.11
N SER A 93 4.54 31.46 26.24
CA SER A 93 4.49 32.92 26.31
C SER A 93 3.39 33.43 27.25
N PRO A 94 3.73 34.06 28.39
CA PRO A 94 2.74 34.58 29.34
C PRO A 94 1.86 35.69 28.75
N LYS A 95 2.42 36.49 27.84
CA LYS A 95 1.70 37.59 27.17
C LYS A 95 0.63 37.05 26.21
N MET A 96 0.98 36.05 25.39
CA MET A 96 0.04 35.43 24.46
C MET A 96 -1.07 34.68 25.21
N MET A 97 -0.71 33.97 26.29
CA MET A 97 -1.69 33.30 27.14
C MET A 97 -2.68 34.29 27.77
N GLY A 98 -2.22 35.48 28.15
CA GLY A 98 -3.06 36.57 28.65
C GLY A 98 -4.15 36.98 27.64
N TYR A 99 -3.79 37.21 26.38
CA TYR A 99 -4.76 37.55 25.34
C TYR A 99 -5.78 36.44 25.06
N ILE A 100 -5.35 35.17 25.07
CA ILE A 100 -6.23 34.04 24.77
C ILE A 100 -7.18 33.75 25.95
N SER A 101 -6.70 33.90 27.18
CA SER A 101 -7.52 33.72 28.39
C SER A 101 -8.65 34.74 28.52
N ALA A 102 -8.53 35.90 27.85
CA ALA A 102 -9.58 36.92 27.77
C ALA A 102 -10.77 36.50 26.86
N ILE A 103 -10.54 35.58 25.93
CA ILE A 103 -11.55 35.07 24.99
C ILE A 103 -12.10 33.72 25.45
N ILE A 104 -11.22 32.84 25.94
CA ILE A 104 -11.57 31.51 26.46
C ILE A 104 -11.12 31.45 27.93
N PRO A 105 -12.05 31.56 28.91
CA PRO A 105 -11.67 31.62 30.33
C PRO A 105 -11.07 30.33 30.89
N SER A 106 -11.08 29.22 30.14
CA SER A 106 -10.60 27.92 30.59
C SER A 106 -9.20 27.60 30.06
N LEU A 107 -8.19 27.79 30.91
CA LEU A 107 -6.78 27.47 30.61
C LEU A 107 -6.58 26.00 30.17
N TRP A 108 -7.34 25.08 30.74
CA TRP A 108 -7.28 23.66 30.39
C TRP A 108 -7.74 23.42 28.94
N LEU A 109 -8.83 24.07 28.51
CA LEU A 109 -9.37 23.94 27.16
C LEU A 109 -8.42 24.55 26.13
N ILE A 110 -7.83 25.72 26.43
CA ILE A 110 -6.81 26.36 25.59
C ILE A 110 -5.62 25.41 25.39
N ARG A 111 -5.07 24.86 26.48
CA ARG A 111 -3.94 23.93 26.40
C ARG A 111 -4.27 22.66 25.62
N MET A 112 -5.50 22.15 25.76
CA MET A 112 -5.97 21.00 24.99
C MET A 112 -6.06 21.33 23.50
N LEU A 113 -6.69 22.45 23.11
CA LEU A 113 -6.84 22.86 21.71
C LEU A 113 -5.47 23.09 21.05
N LEU A 114 -4.56 23.81 21.69
CA LEU A 114 -3.24 24.10 21.12
C LEU A 114 -2.38 22.84 20.95
N LYS A 115 -2.55 21.82 21.79
CA LYS A 115 -1.87 20.52 21.61
C LYS A 115 -2.56 19.62 20.60
N PHE A 116 -3.87 19.79 20.41
CA PHE A 116 -4.66 18.96 19.49
C PHE A 116 -4.49 19.41 18.03
N ILE A 117 -4.34 20.71 17.77
CA ILE A 117 -4.16 21.23 16.40
C ILE A 117 -2.96 20.59 15.68
N PRO A 118 -1.74 20.55 16.26
CA PRO A 118 -0.59 19.94 15.60
C PRO A 118 -0.78 18.45 15.34
N PHE A 119 -1.41 17.75 16.28
CA PHE A 119 -1.75 16.35 16.12
C PHE A 119 -2.70 16.13 14.93
N LEU A 120 -3.74 16.96 14.82
CA LEU A 120 -4.69 16.91 13.71
C LEU A 120 -4.01 17.14 12.35
N PHE A 121 -3.08 18.09 12.27
CA PHE A 121 -2.31 18.38 11.05
C PHE A 121 -1.41 17.22 10.62
N VAL A 122 -0.74 16.57 11.57
CA VAL A 122 0.07 15.37 11.30
C VAL A 122 -0.83 14.21 10.84
N VAL A 123 -1.95 13.96 11.52
CA VAL A 123 -2.94 12.94 11.10
C VAL A 123 -3.45 13.23 9.70
N LEU A 124 -3.79 14.49 9.40
CA LEU A 124 -4.26 14.89 8.07
C LEU A 124 -3.18 14.64 7.01
N THR A 125 -1.93 15.02 7.27
CA THR A 125 -0.83 14.82 6.31
C THR A 125 -0.57 13.35 6.05
N LEU A 126 -0.53 12.51 7.10
CA LEU A 126 -0.37 11.06 6.96
C LEU A 126 -1.57 10.43 6.26
N MET A 127 -2.79 10.87 6.56
CA MET A 127 -4.00 10.41 5.89
C MET A 127 -3.99 10.72 4.40
N LEU A 128 -3.61 11.95 4.01
CA LEU A 128 -3.49 12.33 2.60
C LEU A 128 -2.39 11.54 1.91
N MET A 129 -1.27 11.28 2.60
CA MET A 129 -0.22 10.43 2.07
C MET A 129 -0.75 9.01 1.80
N TYR A 130 -1.48 8.41 2.73
CA TYR A 130 -2.07 7.08 2.55
C TYR A 130 -3.18 7.03 1.50
N LEU A 131 -3.86 8.13 1.23
CA LEU A 131 -4.90 8.20 0.21
C LEU A 131 -4.33 8.45 -1.20
N PHE A 132 -3.27 9.24 -1.31
CA PHE A 132 -2.76 9.69 -2.61
C PHE A 132 -1.52 8.95 -3.10
N PHE A 133 -0.68 8.40 -2.23
CA PHE A 133 0.52 7.68 -2.67
C PHE A 133 0.19 6.35 -3.35
N PRO A 134 -0.63 5.45 -2.77
CA PRO A 134 -0.94 4.20 -3.45
C PRO A 134 -1.74 4.44 -4.74
N ALA A 135 -1.54 3.57 -5.73
CA ALA A 135 -2.35 3.53 -6.95
C ALA A 135 -3.73 2.88 -6.73
N ALA A 136 -3.97 2.30 -5.55
CA ALA A 136 -5.22 1.68 -5.13
C ALA A 136 -6.25 2.68 -4.58
N LYS A 137 -7.54 2.30 -4.63
CA LYS A 137 -8.63 3.03 -3.98
C LYS A 137 -8.63 2.74 -2.46
N VAL A 138 -8.14 3.68 -1.67
CA VAL A 138 -8.14 3.59 -0.20
C VAL A 138 -9.40 4.23 0.38
N ARG A 139 -10.10 3.53 1.28
CA ARG A 139 -11.24 4.07 2.03
C ARG A 139 -10.74 5.07 3.07
N THR A 140 -11.35 6.25 3.11
CA THR A 140 -10.98 7.34 4.02
C THR A 140 -11.01 6.94 5.50
N SER A 141 -11.96 6.10 5.91
CA SER A 141 -12.04 5.59 7.29
C SER A 141 -10.88 4.68 7.68
N ALA A 142 -10.38 3.89 6.74
CA ALA A 142 -9.24 3.01 6.97
C ALA A 142 -7.91 3.80 6.98
N ALA A 143 -7.75 4.75 6.05
CA ALA A 143 -6.63 5.68 6.05
C ALA A 143 -6.56 6.49 7.34
N PHE A 144 -7.70 6.96 7.86
CA PHE A 144 -7.76 7.68 9.14
C PHE A 144 -7.27 6.83 10.32
N GLY A 145 -7.72 5.57 10.41
CA GLY A 145 -7.27 4.66 11.48
C GLY A 145 -5.76 4.41 11.46
N GLY A 146 -5.18 4.19 10.28
CA GLY A 146 -3.73 4.08 10.11
C GLY A 146 -2.99 5.38 10.45
N ALA A 147 -3.53 6.53 10.03
CA ALA A 147 -2.92 7.84 10.24
C ALA A 147 -2.89 8.24 11.71
N VAL A 148 -3.95 7.95 12.47
CA VAL A 148 -4.00 8.18 13.92
C VAL A 148 -2.95 7.33 14.65
N PHE A 149 -2.82 6.05 14.29
CA PHE A 149 -1.81 5.17 14.87
C PHE A 149 -0.39 5.67 14.59
N ALA A 150 -0.09 6.00 13.33
CA ALA A 150 1.22 6.51 12.93
C ALA A 150 1.54 7.87 13.58
N ALA A 151 0.56 8.78 13.66
CA ALA A 151 0.73 10.07 14.32
C ALA A 151 1.00 9.91 15.82
N LEU A 152 0.25 9.05 16.52
CA LEU A 152 0.47 8.81 17.95
C LEU A 152 1.88 8.28 18.21
N THR A 153 2.32 7.32 17.39
CA THR A 153 3.67 6.74 17.48
C THR A 153 4.74 7.79 17.15
N TRP A 154 4.51 8.63 16.13
CA TRP A 154 5.39 9.75 15.78
C TRP A 154 5.65 10.66 16.98
N PHE A 155 4.61 11.13 17.66
CA PHE A 155 4.77 12.03 18.81
C PHE A 155 5.48 11.37 20.00
N ILE A 156 5.23 10.08 20.25
CA ILE A 156 5.92 9.32 21.31
C ILE A 156 7.42 9.24 20.99
N VAL A 157 7.76 8.80 19.79
CA VAL A 157 9.16 8.66 19.34
C VAL A 157 9.86 10.01 19.25
N LEU A 158 9.18 11.05 18.77
CA LEU A 158 9.70 12.42 18.73
C LEU A 158 10.04 12.93 20.13
N LYS A 159 9.17 12.69 21.12
CA LYS A 159 9.44 13.09 22.51
C LYS A 159 10.65 12.34 23.09
N ILE A 160 10.75 11.04 22.84
CA ILE A 160 11.92 10.23 23.26
C ILE A 160 13.19 10.78 22.60
N TYR A 161 13.14 11.05 21.29
CA TYR A 161 14.26 11.63 20.54
C TYR A 161 14.71 12.97 21.14
N VAL A 162 13.79 13.90 21.40
CA VAL A 162 14.14 15.20 22.01
C VAL A 162 14.81 15.03 23.37
N VAL A 163 14.29 14.15 24.23
CA VAL A 163 14.87 13.89 25.56
C VAL A 163 16.29 13.30 25.44
N LEU A 164 16.49 12.33 24.54
CA LEU A 164 17.80 11.73 24.29
C LEU A 164 18.78 12.75 23.71
N GLN A 165 18.32 13.58 22.76
CA GLN A 165 19.13 14.61 22.11
C GLN A 165 19.63 15.66 23.10
N VAL A 166 18.75 16.13 24.00
CA VAL A 166 19.12 17.06 25.08
C VAL A 166 20.09 16.39 26.06
N GLY A 167 19.84 15.12 26.44
CA GLY A 167 20.73 14.37 27.34
C GLY A 167 22.15 14.22 26.76
N VAL A 168 22.24 13.86 25.48
CA VAL A 168 23.51 13.68 24.75
C VAL A 168 24.23 15.02 24.55
N ALA A 169 23.52 16.11 24.24
CA ALA A 169 24.11 17.44 24.10
C ALA A 169 24.73 17.94 25.42
N ASN A 170 24.18 17.54 26.57
CA ASN A 170 24.70 17.87 27.89
C ASN A 170 25.90 16.98 28.33
N TYR A 171 26.20 15.91 27.60
CA TYR A 171 27.28 14.96 27.92
C TYR A 171 28.51 15.27 27.04
N ASN A 172 29.53 15.94 27.59
CA ASN A 172 30.81 16.31 26.94
C ASN A 172 30.70 16.68 25.45
N ALA A 173 30.82 17.97 25.11
CA ALA A 173 30.55 18.55 23.77
C ALA A 173 31.10 17.76 22.55
N ILE A 174 32.24 17.07 22.68
CA ILE A 174 32.83 16.23 21.63
C ILE A 174 31.97 14.98 21.37
N TYR A 175 31.59 14.25 22.43
CA TYR A 175 30.79 13.03 22.32
C TYR A 175 29.32 13.35 22.03
N GLY A 176 28.80 14.47 22.56
CA GLY A 176 27.45 14.93 22.28
C GLY A 176 27.21 15.28 20.81
N SER A 177 28.17 15.97 20.19
CA SER A 177 28.09 16.33 18.76
C SER A 177 28.17 15.09 17.86
N PHE A 178 29.03 14.14 18.19
CA PHE A 178 29.15 12.89 17.43
C PHE A 178 27.88 12.03 17.52
N ALA A 179 27.31 11.87 18.72
CA ALA A 179 26.13 11.02 18.94
C ALA A 179 24.81 11.61 18.37
N THR A 180 24.79 12.91 18.03
CA THR A 180 23.64 13.55 17.36
C THR A 180 23.32 12.91 16.01
N VAL A 181 24.34 12.62 15.19
CA VAL A 181 24.12 12.09 13.83
C VAL A 181 23.52 10.67 13.88
N PRO A 182 24.08 9.69 14.62
CA PRO A 182 23.47 8.38 14.77
C PRO A 182 22.06 8.44 15.36
N LEU A 183 21.83 9.30 16.36
CA LEU A 183 20.51 9.44 16.99
C LEU A 183 19.46 9.99 16.00
N PHE A 184 19.84 10.95 15.17
CA PHE A 184 19.01 11.46 14.07
C PHE A 184 18.69 10.36 13.04
N LEU A 185 19.67 9.52 12.66
CA LEU A 185 19.46 8.41 11.74
C LEU A 185 18.51 7.35 12.31
N ILE A 186 18.61 7.03 13.60
CA ILE A 186 17.68 6.11 14.28
C ILE A 186 16.27 6.69 14.28
N TRP A 187 16.13 7.97 14.62
CA TRP A 187 14.83 8.65 14.60
C TRP A 187 14.22 8.65 13.20
N LEU A 188 15.01 8.94 12.17
CA LEU A 188 14.56 8.90 10.77
C LEU A 188 14.14 7.49 10.35
N HIS A 189 14.92 6.47 10.73
CA HIS A 189 14.58 5.06 10.45
C HIS A 189 13.25 4.67 11.09
N LEU A 190 13.11 4.90 12.40
CA LEU A 190 11.86 4.66 13.12
C LEU A 190 10.70 5.45 12.49
N GLY A 191 10.97 6.70 12.11
CA GLY A 191 10.08 7.58 11.33
C GLY A 191 9.37 6.86 10.21
N TRP A 192 10.15 6.32 9.28
CA TRP A 192 9.61 5.58 8.15
C TRP A 192 8.96 4.26 8.57
N THR A 193 9.50 3.55 9.56
CA THR A 193 8.94 2.28 10.04
C THR A 193 7.49 2.41 10.50
N PHE A 194 7.16 3.36 11.38
CA PHE A 194 5.78 3.48 11.86
C PHE A 194 4.86 4.13 10.82
N ILE A 195 5.40 4.98 9.92
CA ILE A 195 4.63 5.50 8.78
C ILE A 195 4.18 4.35 7.87
N LEU A 196 5.08 3.43 7.53
CA LEU A 196 4.76 2.25 6.72
C LEU A 196 3.85 1.28 7.47
N THR A 197 4.10 1.08 8.77
CA THR A 197 3.26 0.22 9.62
C THR A 197 1.83 0.76 9.71
N GLY A 198 1.66 2.09 9.81
CA GLY A 198 0.35 2.73 9.77
C GLY A 198 -0.38 2.52 8.44
N ALA A 199 0.34 2.50 7.32
CA ALA A 199 -0.23 2.15 6.01
C ALA A 199 -0.67 0.68 5.94
N THR A 200 0.14 -0.25 6.49
CA THR A 200 -0.26 -1.66 6.62
C THR A 200 -1.49 -1.83 7.51
N LEU A 201 -1.58 -1.05 8.60
CA LEU A 201 -2.77 -1.04 9.45
C LEU A 201 -4.00 -0.50 8.70
N ALA A 202 -3.84 0.57 7.90
CA ALA A 202 -4.91 1.08 7.06
C ALA A 202 -5.39 0.01 6.05
N TYR A 203 -4.46 -0.69 5.41
CA TYR A 203 -4.78 -1.83 4.54
C TYR A 203 -5.58 -2.91 5.29
N ALA A 204 -5.12 -3.30 6.48
CA ALA A 204 -5.79 -4.29 7.32
C ALA A 204 -7.19 -3.85 7.76
N LEU A 205 -7.37 -2.57 8.14
CA LEU A 205 -8.67 -2.02 8.55
C LEU A 205 -9.66 -1.95 7.38
N GLN A 206 -9.18 -1.66 6.17
CA GLN A 206 -10.00 -1.65 4.96
C GLN A 206 -10.45 -3.05 4.58
N HIS A 207 -9.52 -4.02 4.61
CA HIS A 207 -9.78 -5.40 4.26
C HIS A 207 -10.22 -6.25 5.44
N ARG A 208 -10.51 -5.69 6.62
CA ARG A 208 -10.88 -6.45 7.83
C ARG A 208 -12.08 -7.39 7.65
N ASN A 209 -13.05 -6.99 6.81
CA ASN A 209 -14.21 -7.82 6.47
C ASN A 209 -13.93 -8.81 5.34
N HIS A 210 -12.78 -8.69 4.66
CA HIS A 210 -12.24 -9.62 3.66
C HIS A 210 -11.01 -10.39 4.19
N TYR A 211 -10.65 -10.20 5.48
CA TYR A 211 -9.55 -10.89 6.15
C TYR A 211 -10.04 -12.31 6.50
N HIS A 212 -10.14 -13.14 5.46
CA HIS A 212 -10.31 -14.57 5.61
C HIS A 212 -8.92 -15.17 5.82
N PHE A 213 -8.71 -15.93 6.89
CA PHE A 213 -7.46 -16.63 7.17
C PHE A 213 -6.89 -17.26 5.88
N PRO A 214 -5.70 -16.84 5.41
CA PRO A 214 -5.03 -17.54 4.32
C PRO A 214 -4.75 -18.98 4.78
N GLY A 215 -5.23 -19.97 4.01
CA GLY A 215 -4.78 -21.36 4.19
C GLY A 215 -5.85 -22.41 4.47
N SER A 216 -7.13 -22.06 4.65
CA SER A 216 -8.18 -23.08 4.58
C SER A 216 -8.51 -23.36 3.11
N ARG A 217 -7.82 -24.33 2.50
CA ARG A 217 -8.20 -24.83 1.17
C ARG A 217 -9.69 -25.22 1.23
N PRO A 218 -10.50 -24.83 0.24
CA PRO A 218 -11.87 -25.31 0.17
C PRO A 218 -11.86 -26.84 0.24
N THR A 219 -12.79 -27.42 0.99
CA THR A 219 -12.97 -28.88 0.99
C THR A 219 -13.13 -29.36 -0.46
N PRO A 220 -12.62 -30.54 -0.85
CA PRO A 220 -12.65 -31.00 -2.24
C PRO A 220 -14.02 -30.88 -2.92
N ARG A 221 -15.09 -31.20 -2.16
CA ARG A 221 -16.48 -31.03 -2.63
C ARG A 221 -16.84 -29.58 -2.97
N ARG A 222 -16.48 -28.64 -2.10
CA ARG A 222 -16.75 -27.21 -2.29
C ARG A 222 -15.92 -26.63 -3.44
N TRP A 223 -14.70 -27.12 -3.61
CA TRP A 223 -13.87 -26.71 -4.74
C TRP A 223 -14.44 -27.19 -6.08
N LEU A 224 -14.93 -28.43 -6.13
CA LEU A 224 -15.66 -28.94 -7.30
C LEU A 224 -16.92 -28.13 -7.58
N GLN A 225 -17.73 -27.86 -6.55
CA GLN A 225 -18.92 -27.03 -6.69
C GLN A 225 -18.56 -25.66 -7.31
N MET A 226 -17.55 -24.98 -6.75
CA MET A 226 -17.11 -23.68 -7.24
C MET A 226 -16.62 -23.74 -8.69
N ALA A 227 -15.89 -24.79 -9.08
CA ALA A 227 -15.43 -24.96 -10.46
C ALA A 227 -16.60 -25.11 -11.44
N PHE A 228 -17.64 -25.86 -11.08
CA PHE A 228 -18.85 -25.99 -11.88
C PHE A 228 -19.66 -24.68 -11.91
N ASP A 229 -19.82 -24.01 -10.76
CA ASP A 229 -20.58 -22.76 -10.66
C ASP A 229 -19.92 -21.64 -11.49
N VAL A 230 -18.59 -21.55 -11.47
CA VAL A 230 -17.82 -20.62 -12.31
C VAL A 230 -18.01 -20.95 -13.79
N LEU A 231 -17.86 -22.22 -14.19
CA LEU A 231 -18.05 -22.63 -15.59
C LEU A 231 -19.47 -22.30 -16.08
N LEU A 232 -20.50 -22.67 -15.32
CA LEU A 232 -21.90 -22.41 -15.67
C LEU A 232 -22.20 -20.92 -15.76
N THR A 233 -21.63 -20.11 -14.85
CA THR A 233 -21.80 -18.66 -14.88
C THR A 233 -21.15 -18.04 -16.12
N VAL A 234 -19.93 -18.49 -16.46
CA VAL A 234 -19.23 -18.05 -17.68
C VAL A 234 -20.02 -18.44 -18.93
N TYR A 235 -20.53 -19.67 -19.02
CA TYR A 235 -21.37 -20.11 -20.14
C TYR A 235 -22.68 -19.33 -20.25
N ARG A 236 -23.36 -19.08 -19.13
CA ARG A 236 -24.58 -18.28 -19.10
C ARG A 236 -24.32 -16.84 -19.60
N ASN A 237 -23.28 -16.20 -19.07
CA ASN A 237 -22.93 -14.84 -19.46
C ASN A 237 -22.47 -14.78 -20.93
N PHE A 238 -21.79 -15.82 -21.42
CA PHE A 238 -21.40 -15.94 -22.82
C PHE A 238 -22.62 -15.95 -23.77
N ASP A 239 -23.68 -16.70 -23.42
CA ASP A 239 -24.92 -16.71 -24.21
C ASP A 239 -25.63 -15.35 -24.23
N HIS A 240 -25.64 -14.66 -23.08
CA HIS A 240 -26.20 -13.31 -22.96
C HIS A 240 -25.28 -12.22 -23.52
N ARG A 241 -24.10 -12.58 -24.07
CA ARG A 241 -23.08 -11.65 -24.60
C ARG A 241 -22.61 -10.63 -23.56
N LEU A 242 -22.56 -11.04 -22.30
CA LEU A 242 -22.04 -10.24 -21.20
C LEU A 242 -20.56 -10.58 -20.95
N PRO A 243 -19.72 -9.58 -20.61
CA PRO A 243 -18.39 -9.87 -20.10
C PRO A 243 -18.47 -10.68 -18.79
N THR A 244 -17.41 -11.44 -18.50
CA THR A 244 -17.29 -12.17 -17.22
C THR A 244 -15.89 -11.98 -16.66
N GLY A 245 -15.73 -11.01 -15.77
CA GLY A 245 -14.53 -10.77 -14.99
C GLY A 245 -14.66 -11.27 -13.55
N LEU A 246 -13.59 -11.09 -12.78
CA LEU A 246 -13.55 -11.47 -11.36
C LEU A 246 -14.63 -10.76 -10.53
N GLU A 247 -14.89 -9.47 -10.81
CA GLU A 247 -15.93 -8.69 -10.12
C GLU A 247 -17.33 -9.24 -10.42
N GLU A 248 -17.63 -9.51 -11.70
CA GLU A 248 -18.92 -10.06 -12.12
C GLU A 248 -19.15 -11.49 -11.60
N LEU A 249 -18.09 -12.31 -11.52
CA LEU A 249 -18.16 -13.62 -10.88
C LEU A 249 -18.41 -13.52 -9.38
N ALA A 250 -17.79 -12.55 -8.69
CA ALA A 250 -18.01 -12.33 -7.27
C ALA A 250 -19.45 -11.85 -6.99
N ASP A 251 -20.02 -11.03 -7.87
CA ASP A 251 -21.41 -10.59 -7.79
C ASP A 251 -22.39 -11.72 -8.07
N ALA A 252 -22.09 -12.59 -9.04
CA ALA A 252 -22.92 -13.74 -9.38
C ALA A 252 -22.85 -14.87 -8.33
N LEU A 253 -21.71 -15.01 -7.63
CA LEU A 253 -21.44 -16.06 -6.65
C LEU A 253 -21.10 -15.45 -5.27
N PRO A 254 -22.07 -14.80 -4.59
CA PRO A 254 -21.82 -14.06 -3.34
C PRO A 254 -21.44 -14.97 -2.16
N CYS A 255 -21.66 -16.28 -2.28
CA CYS A 255 -21.35 -17.28 -1.26
C CYS A 255 -19.89 -17.76 -1.30
N GLU A 256 -19.13 -17.42 -2.34
CA GLU A 256 -17.74 -17.85 -2.51
C GLU A 256 -16.73 -16.74 -2.25
N LYS A 257 -15.55 -17.14 -1.78
CA LYS A 257 -14.50 -16.16 -1.43
C LYS A 257 -13.80 -15.68 -2.70
N PRO A 258 -13.50 -14.37 -2.82
CA PRO A 258 -12.79 -13.83 -3.99
C PRO A 258 -11.43 -14.52 -4.25
N ASP A 259 -10.68 -14.86 -3.19
CA ASP A 259 -9.38 -15.54 -3.30
C ASP A 259 -9.53 -17.01 -3.76
N ASP A 260 -10.59 -17.70 -3.32
CA ASP A 260 -10.89 -19.06 -3.78
C ASP A 260 -11.39 -19.06 -5.23
N LEU A 261 -12.17 -18.04 -5.61
CA LEU A 261 -12.63 -17.79 -6.99
C LEU A 261 -11.45 -17.54 -7.92
N GLU A 262 -10.52 -16.67 -7.54
CA GLU A 262 -9.32 -16.37 -8.33
C GLU A 262 -8.43 -17.59 -8.52
N LYS A 263 -8.23 -18.39 -7.46
CA LYS A 263 -7.49 -19.66 -7.56
C LYS A 263 -8.18 -20.64 -8.48
N THR A 264 -9.51 -20.72 -8.41
CA THR A 264 -10.31 -21.64 -9.23
C THR A 264 -10.32 -21.22 -10.69
N THR A 265 -10.55 -19.94 -11.01
CA THR A 265 -10.47 -19.44 -12.39
C THR A 265 -9.08 -19.62 -12.97
N ARG A 266 -8.03 -19.34 -12.19
CA ARG A 266 -6.63 -19.58 -12.63
C ARG A 266 -6.36 -21.06 -12.92
N LEU A 267 -6.92 -21.97 -12.10
CA LEU A 267 -6.82 -23.41 -12.34
C LEU A 267 -7.54 -23.82 -13.63
N LEU A 268 -8.78 -23.35 -13.83
CA LEU A 268 -9.58 -23.61 -15.02
C LEU A 268 -8.91 -23.08 -16.30
N VAL A 269 -8.28 -21.90 -16.23
CA VAL A 269 -7.51 -21.33 -17.34
C VAL A 269 -6.28 -22.17 -17.64
N ARG A 270 -5.52 -22.58 -16.60
CA ARG A 270 -4.36 -23.46 -16.77
C ARG A 270 -4.74 -24.85 -17.31
N GLY A 271 -5.93 -25.33 -16.96
CA GLY A 271 -6.49 -26.58 -17.46
C GLY A 271 -7.04 -26.49 -18.89
N GLY A 272 -7.03 -25.31 -19.53
CA GLY A 272 -7.54 -25.12 -20.88
C GLY A 272 -9.06 -25.15 -20.99
N LEU A 273 -9.79 -25.04 -19.87
CA LEU A 273 -11.25 -25.01 -19.84
C LEU A 273 -11.80 -23.59 -20.03
N LEU A 274 -11.04 -22.58 -19.61
CA LEU A 274 -11.33 -21.17 -19.79
C LEU A 274 -10.17 -20.46 -20.50
N ASN A 275 -10.49 -19.49 -21.34
CA ASN A 275 -9.54 -18.55 -21.92
C ASN A 275 -9.63 -17.22 -21.18
N ARG A 276 -8.48 -16.62 -20.89
CA ARG A 276 -8.39 -15.29 -20.29
C ARG A 276 -8.05 -14.26 -21.37
N ILE A 277 -8.82 -13.19 -21.43
CA ILE A 277 -8.63 -12.07 -22.36
C ILE A 277 -8.52 -10.77 -21.55
N GLY A 278 -7.64 -9.88 -21.97
CA GLY A 278 -7.41 -8.58 -21.32
C GLY A 278 -6.03 -8.48 -20.69
N ASP A 279 -5.44 -7.30 -20.83
CA ASP A 279 -4.16 -6.93 -20.21
C ASP A 279 -4.40 -5.64 -19.39
N ASN A 280 -3.75 -5.50 -18.23
CA ASN A 280 -3.87 -4.36 -17.30
C ASN A 280 -5.15 -4.23 -16.43
N GLY A 281 -5.73 -5.34 -15.96
CA GLY A 281 -6.65 -5.33 -14.80
C GLY A 281 -8.14 -5.36 -15.12
N GLU A 282 -8.52 -5.51 -16.39
CA GLU A 282 -9.86 -5.98 -16.80
C GLU A 282 -9.73 -7.38 -17.39
N GLU A 283 -9.54 -8.36 -16.51
CA GLU A 283 -9.48 -9.76 -16.90
C GLU A 283 -10.89 -10.26 -17.20
N GLN A 284 -11.11 -10.70 -18.43
CA GLN A 284 -12.35 -11.34 -18.85
C GLN A 284 -12.10 -12.82 -19.15
N PHE A 285 -13.03 -13.67 -18.76
CA PHE A 285 -12.99 -15.11 -18.96
C PHE A 285 -14.00 -15.52 -20.03
N LEU A 286 -13.54 -16.33 -20.98
CA LEU A 286 -14.37 -16.94 -22.00
C LEU A 286 -14.27 -18.47 -21.94
N PRO A 287 -15.33 -19.20 -22.30
CA PRO A 287 -15.26 -20.65 -22.43
C PRO A 287 -14.27 -21.04 -23.55
N ALA A 288 -13.44 -22.05 -23.31
CA ALA A 288 -12.45 -22.51 -24.30
C ALA A 288 -13.07 -23.35 -25.43
N ALA A 289 -14.19 -24.02 -25.13
CA ALA A 289 -14.96 -24.83 -26.06
C ALA A 289 -16.46 -24.70 -25.73
N PRO A 290 -17.38 -25.10 -26.63
CA PRO A 290 -18.80 -25.14 -26.30
C PRO A 290 -19.09 -26.20 -25.21
N ALA A 291 -20.19 -26.02 -24.46
CA ALA A 291 -20.48 -26.80 -23.26
C ALA A 291 -20.68 -28.30 -23.50
N ASP A 292 -20.96 -28.70 -24.74
CA ASP A 292 -21.09 -30.10 -25.18
C ASP A 292 -19.74 -30.81 -25.36
N ARG A 293 -18.65 -30.06 -25.46
CA ARG A 293 -17.28 -30.59 -25.66
C ARG A 293 -16.46 -30.66 -24.39
N ILE A 294 -16.89 -30.00 -23.30
CA ILE A 294 -16.21 -30.07 -22.02
C ILE A 294 -16.84 -31.20 -21.20
N ALA A 295 -16.08 -32.28 -21.01
CA ALA A 295 -16.52 -33.39 -20.18
C ALA A 295 -16.41 -33.01 -18.68
N ALA A 296 -17.44 -33.33 -17.90
CA ALA A 296 -17.40 -33.10 -16.46
C ALA A 296 -16.28 -33.90 -15.74
N SER A 297 -15.86 -35.03 -16.32
CA SER A 297 -14.70 -35.80 -15.87
C SER A 297 -13.38 -35.01 -15.98
N GLU A 298 -13.25 -34.13 -16.98
CA GLU A 298 -12.08 -33.26 -17.15
C GLU A 298 -12.00 -32.21 -16.02
N VAL A 299 -13.14 -31.64 -15.63
CA VAL A 299 -13.24 -30.70 -14.50
C VAL A 299 -12.87 -31.40 -13.19
N VAL A 300 -13.43 -32.59 -12.94
CA VAL A 300 -13.15 -33.38 -11.74
C VAL A 300 -11.66 -33.70 -11.63
N ARG A 301 -11.05 -34.14 -12.74
CA ARG A 301 -9.64 -34.47 -12.83
C ARG A 301 -8.73 -33.26 -12.61
N LEU A 302 -9.11 -32.10 -13.12
CA LEU A 302 -8.35 -30.86 -12.94
C LEU A 302 -8.36 -30.38 -11.48
N VAL A 303 -9.52 -30.46 -10.82
CA VAL A 303 -9.71 -29.97 -9.45
C VAL A 303 -9.12 -30.92 -8.40
N LEU A 304 -9.32 -32.23 -8.54
CA LEU A 304 -8.84 -33.22 -7.58
C LEU A 304 -7.35 -33.58 -7.74
N GLY A 305 -6.76 -33.29 -8.92
CA GLY A 305 -5.37 -33.56 -9.21
C GLY A 305 -5.06 -35.03 -9.52
N ARG A 306 -3.82 -35.28 -9.96
CA ARG A 306 -3.33 -36.63 -10.35
C ARG A 306 -2.15 -37.14 -9.51
N ASP A 307 -1.66 -36.31 -8.61
CA ASP A 307 -0.45 -36.64 -7.87
C ASP A 307 -0.79 -37.64 -6.76
N SER A 308 -0.55 -38.93 -7.03
CA SER A 308 -0.67 -39.99 -6.04
C SER A 308 0.72 -40.42 -5.56
N VAL A 309 0.85 -40.60 -4.24
CA VAL A 309 2.05 -41.20 -3.64
C VAL A 309 1.88 -42.72 -3.70
N PRO A 310 2.89 -43.49 -4.18
CA PRO A 310 2.81 -44.95 -4.28
C PRO A 310 2.74 -45.57 -2.88
N SER A 311 1.52 -45.67 -2.39
CA SER A 311 1.13 -46.10 -1.05
C SER A 311 -0.25 -46.74 -1.15
N THR A 312 -0.61 -47.59 -0.20
CA THR A 312 -1.95 -48.21 -0.17
C THR A 312 -3.06 -47.14 -0.20
N GLY A 313 -2.86 -46.02 0.50
CA GLY A 313 -3.78 -44.87 0.45
C GLY A 313 -3.85 -44.20 -0.92
N GLY A 314 -2.71 -44.05 -1.61
CA GLY A 314 -2.66 -43.52 -2.98
C GLY A 314 -3.42 -44.40 -3.98
N HIS A 315 -3.29 -45.72 -3.88
CA HIS A 315 -4.04 -46.66 -4.74
C HIS A 315 -5.56 -46.59 -4.49
N ILE A 316 -6.00 -46.48 -3.23
CA ILE A 316 -7.42 -46.31 -2.90
C ILE A 316 -7.95 -44.97 -3.44
N ALA A 317 -7.17 -43.89 -3.28
CA ALA A 317 -7.54 -42.58 -3.81
C ALA A 317 -7.68 -42.59 -5.34
N ASP A 318 -6.72 -43.20 -6.05
CA ASP A 318 -6.77 -43.35 -7.51
C ASP A 318 -7.99 -44.17 -7.96
N MET A 319 -8.35 -45.22 -7.23
CA MET A 319 -9.55 -46.00 -7.52
C MET A 319 -10.83 -45.17 -7.36
N ILE A 320 -10.93 -44.37 -6.31
CA ILE A 320 -12.10 -43.50 -6.06
C ILE A 320 -12.20 -42.42 -7.14
N ILE A 321 -11.09 -41.78 -7.52
CA ILE A 321 -11.08 -40.75 -8.55
C ILE A 321 -11.50 -41.35 -9.90
N ARG A 322 -10.98 -42.52 -10.28
CA ARG A 322 -11.39 -43.20 -11.53
C ARG A 322 -12.87 -43.60 -11.53
N ALA A 323 -13.40 -44.05 -10.40
CA ALA A 323 -14.82 -44.36 -10.27
C ALA A 323 -15.68 -43.10 -10.38
N ALA A 324 -15.23 -41.97 -9.82
CA ALA A 324 -15.88 -40.68 -9.99
C ALA A 324 -15.83 -40.20 -11.45
N GLU A 325 -14.69 -40.33 -12.14
CA GLU A 325 -14.55 -39.98 -13.55
C GLU A 325 -15.51 -40.80 -14.45
N GLN A 326 -15.70 -42.09 -14.16
CA GLN A 326 -16.58 -42.97 -14.94
C GLN A 326 -18.07 -42.82 -14.60
N GLY A 327 -18.39 -42.43 -13.36
CA GLY A 327 -19.77 -42.31 -12.88
C GLY A 327 -20.44 -40.98 -13.23
N VAL A 328 -19.68 -39.99 -13.68
CA VAL A 328 -20.19 -38.67 -14.05
C VAL A 328 -20.54 -38.67 -15.54
N ASP A 329 -21.81 -38.42 -15.86
CA ASP A 329 -22.28 -38.30 -17.24
C ASP A 329 -21.56 -37.11 -17.94
N GLU A 330 -20.93 -37.42 -19.07
CA GLU A 330 -20.12 -36.46 -19.84
C GLU A 330 -20.94 -35.25 -20.31
N LYS A 331 -22.27 -35.40 -20.45
CA LYS A 331 -23.17 -34.33 -20.90
C LYS A 331 -23.77 -33.50 -19.77
N ILE A 332 -23.43 -33.75 -18.50
CA ILE A 332 -24.00 -33.03 -17.36
C ILE A 332 -23.86 -31.51 -17.49
N LEU A 333 -22.71 -31.02 -17.98
CA LEU A 333 -22.48 -29.60 -18.19
C LEU A 333 -23.44 -29.03 -19.25
N ALA A 334 -23.62 -29.72 -20.37
CA ALA A 334 -24.57 -29.32 -21.41
C ALA A 334 -26.02 -29.35 -20.90
N THR A 335 -26.41 -30.39 -20.16
CA THR A 335 -27.77 -30.52 -19.60
C THR A 335 -28.06 -29.46 -18.53
N ALA A 336 -27.11 -29.19 -17.64
CA ALA A 336 -27.23 -28.16 -16.61
C ALA A 336 -27.32 -26.76 -17.23
N HIS A 337 -26.53 -26.51 -18.28
CA HIS A 337 -26.57 -25.26 -19.03
C HIS A 337 -27.94 -25.05 -19.72
N THR A 338 -28.48 -26.07 -20.41
CA THR A 338 -29.82 -25.99 -21.01
C THR A 338 -30.92 -25.80 -19.95
N THR A 339 -30.80 -26.47 -18.80
CA THR A 339 -31.79 -26.33 -17.71
C THR A 339 -31.78 -24.92 -17.12
N ALA A 340 -30.59 -24.33 -16.95
CA ALA A 340 -30.45 -22.94 -16.48
C ALA A 340 -31.10 -21.95 -17.45
N GLN A 341 -30.90 -22.12 -18.77
CA GLN A 341 -31.55 -21.29 -19.80
C GLN A 341 -33.08 -21.33 -19.75
N VAL A 342 -33.68 -22.52 -19.53
CA VAL A 342 -35.14 -22.67 -19.45
C VAL A 342 -35.70 -21.97 -18.20
N SER A 343 -34.97 -21.97 -17.08
CA SER A 343 -35.41 -21.28 -15.86
C SER A 343 -35.37 -19.75 -15.99
N ASP A 344 -34.38 -19.21 -16.71
CA ASP A 344 -34.25 -17.75 -16.94
C ASP A 344 -35.28 -17.21 -17.95
N HIS A 345 -35.86 -18.06 -18.81
CA HIS A 345 -36.96 -17.66 -19.71
C HIS A 345 -38.36 -17.75 -19.07
N ALA A 346 -38.48 -18.40 -17.91
CA ALA A 346 -39.74 -18.58 -17.20
C ALA A 346 -39.96 -17.55 -16.07
N ALA A 347 -38.94 -16.75 -15.75
CA ALA A 347 -38.98 -15.61 -14.83
C ALA A 347 -39.03 -14.30 -15.63
#